data_AF-A0A5D0TFF3-F1
#
_entry.id   AF-A0A5D0TFF3-F1
#
_cell.length_a   1.000
_cell.length_b   1.000
_cell.length_c   1.000
_cell.angle_alpha   90.00
_cell.angle_beta   90.00
_cell.angle_gamma   90.00
#
_symmetry.space_group_name_H-M   'P 1'
#
loop_
_entity.id
_entity.type
_entity.pdbx_description
1 polymer ?
#
loop_
_entity_poly.entity_id
_entity_poly.type
_entity_poly.pdbx_seq_one_letter_code
_entity_poly.pdbx_strand_id
1 'polypeptide(L)'
;MKFLRLSVIVMIIAAFTVTAFAKDEKVAAVVEGKKIYMSEVNNVLQSVMARQGMKSSQLDMNSPKMQQVKKSIVENLVNRELLMLASKKNKPEDLEKKVEEEYKRVKSRFKNDKDFENALEKNQMDSAQLKEQLRKNVLLDSYVKNIESGIKI
;
A
#
# COMPACT_ATOMS: atom_id res chain seq x y z
N MET A 1 -50.77 21.12 30.57
CA MET A 1 -51.42 21.00 29.24
C MET A 1 -50.50 21.58 28.18
N LYS A 2 -50.28 20.80 27.11
CA LYS A 2 -49.95 21.20 25.73
C LYS A 2 -48.53 21.70 25.38
N PHE A 3 -47.80 20.76 24.78
CA PHE A 3 -46.72 20.86 23.80
C PHE A 3 -46.86 21.99 22.76
N LEU A 4 -45.73 22.58 22.34
CA LEU A 4 -45.42 22.95 20.93
C LEU A 4 -43.93 23.34 20.79
N ARG A 5 -43.04 22.42 20.40
CA ARG A 5 -42.39 22.26 19.07
C ARG A 5 -41.32 23.29 18.68
N LEU A 6 -40.08 22.80 18.69
CA LEU A 6 -39.14 22.73 17.56
C LEU A 6 -38.73 24.06 16.86
N SER A 7 -37.49 24.51 17.09
CA SER A 7 -36.65 24.99 15.98
C SER A 7 -35.16 24.98 16.32
N VAL A 8 -34.47 24.08 15.62
CA VAL A 8 -33.17 24.28 14.96
C VAL A 8 -31.97 24.56 15.85
N ILE A 9 -31.35 23.43 16.22
CA ILE A 9 -29.93 23.26 16.52
C ILE A 9 -29.10 23.92 15.40
N VAL A 10 -28.50 25.08 15.68
CA VAL A 10 -27.41 25.63 14.87
C VAL A 10 -26.13 24.93 15.31
N MET A 11 -25.93 23.74 14.74
CA MET A 11 -24.68 23.00 14.79
C MET A 11 -23.68 23.76 13.91
N ILE A 12 -22.88 24.64 14.52
CA ILE A 12 -21.75 25.27 13.85
C ILE A 12 -20.71 24.17 13.59
N ILE A 13 -20.79 23.63 12.39
CA ILE A 13 -19.77 22.80 11.77
C ILE A 13 -18.56 23.71 11.55
N ALA A 14 -17.64 23.72 12.52
CA ALA A 14 -16.28 24.16 12.28
C ALA A 14 -15.60 23.07 11.44
N ALA A 15 -15.82 23.10 10.14
CA ALA A 15 -15.02 22.36 9.17
C ALA A 15 -13.61 22.93 9.18
N PHE A 16 -12.77 22.43 10.09
CA PHE A 16 -11.33 22.48 9.92
C PHE A 16 -11.00 21.59 8.72
N THR A 17 -11.05 22.18 7.52
CA THR A 17 -10.39 21.61 6.36
C THR A 17 -8.90 21.64 6.67
N VAL A 18 -8.37 20.50 7.12
CA VAL A 18 -6.94 20.24 7.11
C VAL A 18 -6.53 20.25 5.64
N THR A 19 -6.14 21.42 5.13
CA THR A 19 -5.38 21.51 3.90
C THR A 19 -4.03 20.88 4.18
N ALA A 20 -3.96 19.57 3.95
CA ALA A 20 -2.68 18.89 3.83
C ALA A 20 -1.91 19.63 2.74
N PHE A 21 -0.80 20.26 3.11
CA PHE A 21 0.19 20.79 2.17
C PHE A 21 0.70 19.61 1.36
N ALA A 22 0.04 19.32 0.24
CA ALA A 22 0.54 18.39 -0.76
C ALA A 22 1.72 19.08 -1.42
N LYS A 23 2.93 18.64 -1.06
CA LYS A 23 4.13 18.93 -1.84
C LYS A 23 3.81 18.58 -3.30
N ASP A 24 3.95 19.53 -4.22
CA ASP A 24 3.68 19.33 -5.65
C ASP A 24 4.70 18.34 -6.23
N GLU A 25 4.42 17.07 -6.02
CA GLU A 25 5.25 15.97 -6.45
C GLU A 25 4.83 15.54 -7.86
N LYS A 26 5.81 15.36 -8.74
CA LYS A 26 5.55 14.95 -10.12
C LYS A 26 4.81 13.62 -10.16
N VAL A 27 3.61 13.63 -10.73
CA VAL A 27 2.79 12.43 -10.94
C VAL A 27 3.29 11.68 -12.17
N ALA A 28 3.52 10.37 -12.02
CA ALA A 28 3.94 9.47 -13.08
C ALA A 28 2.76 8.74 -13.73
N ALA A 29 1.74 8.39 -12.94
CA ALA A 29 0.50 7.78 -13.43
C ALA A 29 -0.65 8.00 -12.42
N VAL A 30 -1.90 7.79 -12.86
CA VAL A 30 -3.09 7.79 -12.01
C VAL A 30 -3.88 6.51 -12.27
N VAL A 31 -4.23 5.77 -11.22
CA VAL A 31 -4.98 4.51 -11.27
C VAL A 31 -6.21 4.66 -10.38
N GLU A 32 -7.40 4.73 -10.97
CA GLU A 32 -8.67 4.87 -10.23
C GLU A 32 -8.64 5.99 -9.17
N GLY A 33 -8.06 7.14 -9.54
CA GLY A 33 -7.90 8.31 -8.67
C GLY A 33 -6.69 8.27 -7.73
N LYS A 34 -6.01 7.12 -7.56
CA LYS A 34 -4.75 7.05 -6.81
C LYS A 34 -3.59 7.50 -7.70
N LYS A 35 -2.83 8.49 -7.24
CA LYS A 35 -1.60 8.96 -7.90
C LYS A 35 -0.43 8.02 -7.59
N ILE A 36 0.35 7.70 -8.62
CA ILE A 36 1.67 7.08 -8.51
C ILE A 36 2.69 8.19 -8.79
N TYR A 37 3.56 8.48 -7.84
CA TYR A 37 4.51 9.58 -7.91
C TYR A 37 5.85 9.17 -8.50
N MET A 38 6.59 10.13 -9.05
CA MET A 38 7.91 9.88 -9.61
C MET A 38 8.92 9.48 -8.53
N SER A 39 8.72 9.84 -7.26
CA SER A 39 9.54 9.34 -6.15
C SER A 39 9.41 7.84 -5.97
N GLU A 40 8.21 7.27 -6.09
CA GLU A 40 7.98 5.83 -6.02
C GLU A 40 8.73 5.12 -7.14
N VAL A 41 8.65 5.65 -8.36
CA VAL A 41 9.41 5.15 -9.52
C VAL A 41 10.91 5.19 -9.25
N ASN A 42 11.41 6.31 -8.70
CA ASN A 42 12.82 6.49 -8.39
C ASN A 42 13.29 5.56 -7.26
N ASN A 43 12.47 5.30 -6.25
CA ASN A 43 12.79 4.38 -5.15
C ASN A 43 12.91 2.94 -5.65
N VAL A 44 12.01 2.52 -6.54
CA VAL A 44 12.10 1.21 -7.20
C VAL A 44 13.35 1.14 -8.06
N LEU A 45 13.62 2.19 -8.85
CA LEU A 45 14.81 2.23 -9.70
C LEU A 45 16.10 2.12 -8.87
N GLN A 46 16.22 2.88 -7.79
CA GLN A 46 17.36 2.80 -6.87
C GLN A 46 17.51 1.40 -6.28
N SER A 47 16.40 0.76 -5.90
CA SER A 47 16.42 -0.62 -5.38
C SER A 47 16.92 -1.61 -6.43
N VAL A 48 16.51 -1.47 -7.70
CA VAL A 48 16.98 -2.32 -8.80
C VAL A 48 18.47 -2.11 -9.06
N MET A 49 18.94 -0.85 -9.11
CA MET A 49 20.35 -0.54 -9.33
C MET A 49 21.23 -1.05 -8.18
N ALA A 50 20.79 -0.87 -6.92
CA ALA A 50 21.52 -1.33 -5.74
C ALA A 50 21.73 -2.85 -5.75
N ARG A 51 20.69 -3.61 -6.14
CA ARG A 51 20.79 -5.07 -6.30
C ARG A 51 21.76 -5.51 -7.40
N GLN A 52 21.98 -4.65 -8.39
CA GLN A 52 22.90 -4.88 -9.50
C GLN A 52 24.30 -4.26 -9.25
N GLY A 53 24.54 -3.68 -8.08
CA GLY A 53 25.82 -3.02 -7.75
C GLY A 53 26.09 -1.75 -8.55
N MET A 54 25.08 -1.16 -9.19
CA MET A 54 25.22 0.03 -10.02
C MET A 54 24.93 1.31 -9.24
N LYS A 55 25.70 2.36 -9.53
CA LYS A 55 25.48 3.72 -9.01
C LYS A 55 24.87 4.60 -10.11
N SER A 56 24.00 5.54 -9.71
CA SER A 56 23.41 6.52 -10.63
C SER A 56 24.45 7.36 -11.36
N SER A 57 25.59 7.65 -10.72
CA SER A 57 26.71 8.39 -11.33
C SER A 57 27.39 7.66 -12.49
N GLN A 58 27.16 6.36 -12.64
CA GLN A 58 27.73 5.53 -13.70
C GLN A 58 26.80 5.40 -14.91
N LEU A 59 25.59 5.95 -14.85
CA LEU A 59 24.55 5.78 -15.85
C LEU A 59 24.05 7.16 -16.35
N ASP A 60 23.85 7.27 -17.66
CA ASP A 60 23.09 8.38 -18.21
C ASP A 60 21.59 8.16 -17.94
N MET A 61 21.10 8.82 -16.90
CA MET A 61 19.72 8.77 -16.43
C MET A 61 18.69 9.34 -17.42
N ASN A 62 19.14 10.03 -18.46
CA ASN A 62 18.32 10.63 -19.52
C ASN A 62 18.37 9.83 -20.83
N SER A 63 19.26 8.85 -20.94
CA SER A 63 19.37 8.00 -22.12
C SER A 63 18.04 7.32 -22.48
N PRO A 64 17.78 7.04 -23.77
CA PRO A 64 16.57 6.33 -24.21
C PRO A 64 16.36 5.00 -23.48
N LYS A 65 17.45 4.26 -23.21
CA LYS A 65 17.42 3.02 -22.43
C LYS A 65 16.90 3.23 -21.02
N MET A 66 17.39 4.26 -20.32
CA MET A 66 16.92 4.57 -18.97
C MET A 66 15.48 5.07 -18.93
N GLN A 67 15.01 5.77 -19.98
CA GLN A 67 13.60 6.13 -20.10
C GLN A 67 12.70 4.89 -20.24
N GLN A 68 13.13 3.90 -21.03
CA GLN A 68 12.41 2.63 -21.14
C GLN A 68 12.35 1.88 -19.80
N VAL A 69 13.45 1.83 -19.05
CA VAL A 69 13.47 1.22 -17.70
C VAL A 69 12.48 1.93 -16.77
N LYS A 70 12.49 3.27 -16.73
CA LYS A 70 11.53 4.05 -15.93
C LYS A 70 10.09 3.78 -16.35
N LYS A 71 9.82 3.70 -17.66
CA LYS A 71 8.50 3.34 -18.19
C LYS A 71 8.05 1.96 -17.71
N SER A 72 8.90 0.94 -17.81
CA SER A 72 8.58 -0.39 -17.30
C SER A 72 8.36 -0.42 -15.79
N ILE A 73 9.06 0.41 -15.02
CA ILE A 73 8.80 0.56 -13.58
C ILE A 73 7.41 1.15 -13.34
N VAL A 74 7.03 2.21 -14.07
CA VAL A 74 5.69 2.81 -13.99
C VAL A 74 4.62 1.77 -14.33
N GLU A 75 4.77 1.03 -15.43
CA GLU A 75 3.85 -0.04 -15.83
C GLU A 75 3.71 -1.11 -14.73
N ASN A 76 4.83 -1.53 -14.13
CA ASN A 76 4.80 -2.49 -13.03
C ASN A 76 4.09 -1.94 -11.78
N LEU A 77 4.28 -0.66 -11.44
CA LEU A 77 3.58 -0.01 -10.34
C LEU A 77 2.08 0.11 -10.61
N VAL A 78 1.70 0.47 -11.83
CA VAL A 78 0.29 0.50 -12.27
C VAL A 78 -0.33 -0.89 -12.16
N ASN A 79 0.33 -1.92 -12.68
CA ASN A 79 -0.17 -3.29 -12.63
C ASN A 79 -0.33 -3.80 -11.19
N ARG A 80 0.62 -3.48 -10.31
CA ARG A 80 0.52 -3.80 -8.88
C ARG A 80 -0.68 -3.11 -8.22
N GLU A 81 -0.93 -1.84 -8.55
CA GLU A 81 -2.08 -1.12 -8.01
C GLU A 81 -3.39 -1.70 -8.53
N LEU A 82 -3.49 -1.98 -9.83
CA LEU A 82 -4.67 -2.62 -10.43
C LEU A 82 -4.95 -3.98 -9.76
N LEU A 83 -3.92 -4.79 -9.51
CA LEU A 83 -4.05 -6.06 -8.82
C LEU A 83 -4.56 -5.88 -7.38
N MET A 84 -4.05 -4.88 -6.65
CA MET A 84 -4.51 -4.56 -5.31
C MET A 84 -5.97 -4.05 -5.30
N LEU A 85 -6.37 -3.27 -6.30
CA LEU A 85 -7.75 -2.82 -6.44
C LEU A 85 -8.67 -4.00 -6.75
N ALA A 86 -8.26 -4.90 -7.64
CA ALA A 86 -9.02 -6.11 -7.96
C ALA A 86 -9.16 -7.04 -6.75
N SER A 87 -8.09 -7.25 -5.98
CA SER A 87 -8.15 -8.06 -4.75
C SER A 87 -9.05 -7.43 -3.68
N LYS A 88 -9.05 -6.10 -3.55
CA LYS A 88 -9.97 -5.38 -2.66
C LYS A 88 -11.42 -5.44 -3.13
N LYS A 89 -11.70 -5.57 -4.43
CA LYS A 89 -13.07 -5.76 -4.95
C LYS A 89 -13.55 -7.20 -4.72
N ASN A 90 -12.64 -8.17 -4.67
CA ASN A 90 -12.92 -9.61 -4.53
C ASN A 90 -12.37 -10.13 -3.19
N LYS A 91 -12.73 -9.49 -2.07
CA LYS A 91 -12.22 -9.89 -0.75
C LYS A 91 -12.81 -11.25 -0.37
N PRO A 92 -11.99 -12.16 0.19
CA PRO A 92 -12.51 -13.42 0.72
C PRO A 92 -13.30 -13.18 2.01
N GLU A 93 -14.34 -13.96 2.25
CA GLU A 93 -15.19 -13.85 3.45
C GLU A 93 -14.40 -14.09 4.75
N ASP A 94 -13.39 -14.95 4.70
CA ASP A 94 -12.53 -15.31 5.83
C ASP A 94 -11.27 -14.43 5.96
N LEU A 95 -11.26 -13.23 5.35
CA LEU A 95 -10.11 -12.33 5.32
C LEU A 95 -9.50 -12.09 6.72
N GLU A 96 -10.31 -11.69 7.69
CA GLU A 96 -9.82 -11.35 9.03
C GLU A 96 -9.24 -12.55 9.77
N LYS A 97 -9.83 -13.74 9.56
CA LYS A 97 -9.30 -14.99 10.10
C LYS A 97 -7.91 -15.28 9.52
N LYS A 98 -7.76 -15.18 8.20
CA LYS A 98 -6.47 -15.37 7.52
C LYS A 98 -5.41 -14.36 7.96
N VAL A 99 -5.79 -13.09 8.17
CA VAL A 99 -4.88 -12.05 8.68
C VAL A 99 -4.39 -12.39 10.08
N GLU A 100 -5.28 -12.83 10.96
CA GLU A 100 -4.91 -13.23 12.31
C GLU A 100 -4.01 -14.47 12.32
N GLU A 101 -4.28 -15.44 11.44
CA GLU A 101 -3.42 -16.62 11.25
C GLU A 101 -2.02 -16.23 10.76
N GLU A 102 -1.91 -15.35 9.75
CA GLU A 102 -0.63 -14.82 9.29
C GLU A 102 0.09 -14.03 10.39
N TYR A 103 -0.62 -13.22 11.16
CA TYR A 103 -0.05 -12.46 12.27
C TYR A 103 0.55 -13.39 13.33
N LYS A 104 -0.20 -14.42 13.74
CA LYS A 104 0.29 -15.45 14.67
C LYS A 104 1.50 -16.19 14.10
N ARG A 105 1.49 -16.52 12.81
CA ARG A 105 2.60 -17.19 12.10
C ARG A 105 3.86 -16.32 12.06
N VAL A 106 3.72 -15.01 11.88
CA VAL A 106 4.85 -14.08 11.92
C VAL A 106 5.37 -13.95 13.35
N LYS A 107 4.48 -13.75 14.32
CA LYS A 107 4.83 -13.63 15.75
C LYS A 107 5.53 -14.88 16.28
N SER A 108 5.12 -16.08 15.85
CA SER A 108 5.73 -17.35 16.28
C SER A 108 7.17 -17.56 15.80
N ARG A 109 7.69 -16.71 14.90
CA ARG A 109 9.11 -16.73 14.50
C ARG A 109 10.03 -16.12 15.55
N PHE A 110 9.46 -15.43 16.53
CA PHE A 110 10.19 -14.78 17.61
C PHE A 110 10.16 -15.64 18.86
N LYS A 111 11.23 -15.56 19.65
CA LYS A 111 11.39 -16.38 20.86
C LYS A 111 10.38 -16.00 21.94
N ASN A 112 9.98 -14.73 22.00
CA ASN A 112 9.04 -14.18 22.96
C ASN A 112 8.44 -12.87 22.42
N ASP A 113 7.43 -12.37 23.13
CA ASP A 113 6.70 -11.16 22.74
C ASP A 113 7.57 -9.90 22.72
N LYS A 114 8.54 -9.80 23.64
CA LYS A 114 9.46 -8.66 23.71
C LYS A 114 10.38 -8.59 22.48
N ASP A 115 10.88 -9.72 22.00
CA ASP A 115 11.71 -9.77 20.79
C ASP A 115 10.91 -9.37 19.54
N PHE A 116 9.63 -9.73 19.51
CA PHE A 116 8.71 -9.33 18.44
C PHE A 116 8.43 -7.82 18.48
N GLU A 117 8.11 -7.26 19.64
CA GLU A 117 7.89 -5.83 19.83
C GLU A 117 9.13 -5.00 19.48
N ASN A 118 10.32 -5.42 19.95
CA ASN A 118 11.58 -4.79 19.59
C ASN A 118 11.84 -4.80 18.07
N ALA A 119 11.43 -5.87 17.38
CA ALA A 119 11.56 -5.95 15.93
C ALA A 119 10.60 -5.00 15.21
N LEU A 120 9.36 -4.86 15.71
CA LEU A 120 8.40 -3.88 15.22
C LEU A 120 8.94 -2.44 15.38
N GLU A 121 9.45 -2.11 16.57
CA GLU A 121 10.04 -0.80 16.86
C GLU A 121 11.24 -0.47 15.98
N LYS A 122 12.15 -1.43 15.76
CA LYS A 122 13.29 -1.27 14.83
C LYS A 122 12.85 -0.96 13.40
N ASN A 123 11.67 -1.42 13.02
CA ASN A 123 11.05 -1.14 11.73
C ASN A 123 10.08 0.06 11.79
N GLN A 124 10.06 0.81 12.90
CA GLN A 124 9.20 1.98 13.12
C GLN A 124 7.71 1.66 12.89
N MET A 125 7.30 0.49 13.36
CA MET A 125 5.96 -0.05 13.14
C MET A 125 5.35 -0.54 14.45
N ASP A 126 4.01 -0.55 14.54
CA ASP A 126 3.28 -1.21 15.61
C ASP A 126 2.52 -2.47 15.12
N SER A 127 1.87 -3.17 16.05
CA SER A 127 1.11 -4.39 15.75
C SER A 127 -0.06 -4.15 14.78
N ALA A 128 -0.73 -3.00 14.86
CA ALA A 128 -1.86 -2.68 14.00
C ALA A 128 -1.40 -2.42 12.56
N GLN A 129 -0.32 -1.65 12.40
CA GLN A 129 0.32 -1.40 11.11
C GLN A 129 0.85 -2.68 10.47
N LEU A 130 1.42 -3.60 11.26
CA LEU A 130 1.79 -4.93 10.75
C LEU A 130 0.56 -5.70 10.25
N LYS A 131 -0.53 -5.74 11.03
CA LYS A 131 -1.77 -6.41 10.60
C LYS A 131 -2.34 -5.81 9.32
N GLU A 132 -2.28 -4.49 9.13
CA GLU A 132 -2.68 -3.85 7.87
C GLU A 132 -1.79 -4.27 6.69
N GLN A 133 -0.49 -4.42 6.90
CA GLN A 133 0.42 -4.93 5.87
C GLN A 133 0.09 -6.40 5.53
N LEU A 134 -0.14 -7.23 6.54
CA LEU A 134 -0.53 -8.62 6.35
C LEU A 134 -1.89 -8.74 5.64
N ARG A 135 -2.86 -7.88 5.94
CA ARG A 135 -4.14 -7.82 5.23
C ARG A 135 -3.98 -7.56 3.74
N LYS A 136 -3.09 -6.63 3.36
CA LYS A 136 -2.79 -6.38 1.94
C LYS A 136 -2.20 -7.62 1.26
N ASN A 137 -1.29 -8.32 1.93
CA ASN A 137 -0.69 -9.54 1.40
C ASN A 137 -1.73 -10.67 1.26
N VAL A 138 -2.53 -10.91 2.31
CA VAL A 138 -3.59 -11.92 2.29
C VAL A 138 -4.62 -11.65 1.19
N LEU A 139 -5.00 -10.39 0.96
CA LEU A 139 -5.88 -10.00 -0.15
C LEU A 139 -5.28 -10.39 -1.50
N LEU A 140 -4.03 -9.99 -1.75
CA LEU A 140 -3.34 -10.33 -3.01
C LEU A 140 -3.21 -11.84 -3.18
N ASP A 141 -2.72 -12.55 -2.17
CA ASP A 141 -2.49 -14.00 -2.23
C ASP A 141 -3.81 -14.77 -2.44
N SER A 142 -4.88 -14.36 -1.76
CA SER A 142 -6.20 -14.98 -1.94
C SER A 142 -6.76 -14.73 -3.33
N TYR A 143 -6.57 -13.51 -3.86
CA TYR A 143 -7.01 -13.17 -5.19
C TYR A 143 -6.23 -13.92 -6.28
N VAL A 144 -4.89 -14.00 -6.16
CA VAL A 144 -4.04 -14.76 -7.09
C VAL A 144 -4.42 -16.25 -7.08
N LYS A 145 -4.60 -16.86 -5.90
CA LYS A 145 -5.06 -18.26 -5.81
C LYS A 145 -6.44 -18.48 -6.43
N ASN A 146 -7.33 -17.50 -6.31
CA ASN A 146 -8.67 -17.58 -6.89
C ASN A 146 -8.65 -17.54 -8.42
N ILE A 147 -7.79 -16.71 -9.02
CA ILE A 147 -7.64 -16.69 -10.48
C ILE A 147 -6.91 -17.94 -11.00
N GLU A 148 -5.90 -18.42 -10.28
CA GLU A 148 -5.12 -19.62 -10.66
C GLU A 148 -5.99 -20.88 -10.69
N SER A 149 -6.94 -21.04 -9.77
CA SER A 149 -7.84 -22.20 -9.77
C SER A 149 -8.77 -22.24 -10.99
N GLY A 150 -8.96 -21.12 -11.68
CA GLY A 150 -9.66 -21.02 -12.95
C GLY A 150 -8.81 -21.35 -14.18
N ILE A 151 -7.49 -21.46 -14.02
CA ILE A 151 -6.55 -21.76 -15.12
C ILE A 151 -6.38 -23.28 -15.19
N LYS A 152 -6.82 -23.89 -16.30
CA LYS A 152 -6.47 -25.27 -16.66
C LYS A 152 -5.25 -25.23 -17.57
N ILE A 153 -4.19 -25.94 -17.19
CA ILE A 153 -3.00 -26.20 -18.02
C ILE A 153 -3.06 -27.66 -18.47
#